data_AF-A0A1G6Y4H2-F1
#
_entry.id   AF-A0A1G6Y4H2-F1
#
_cell.length_a   1.000
_cell.length_b   1.000
_cell.length_c   1.000
_cell.angle_alpha   90.00
_cell.angle_beta   90.00
_cell.angle_gamma   90.00
#
_symmetry.space_group_name_H-M   'P 1'
#
loop_
_entity.id
_entity.type
_entity.pdbx_description
1 polymer ?
#
loop_
_entity_poly.entity_id
_entity_poly.type
_entity_poly.pdbx_seq_one_letter_code
_entity_poly.pdbx_strand_id
1 'polypeptide(L)'
;MGLRRVDRIEFALDPHPLAILECDPVSDRAVDAEALAEFREVAQGRLDHLDTLIERLRHGNELGVEPGFGLLDSAVSAREAYREFHRLTWTNLQDLRADLAGIIATVDGVAERAVETDDESAAYLSRTKD
;
A
#
# COMPACT_ATOMS: atom_id res chain seq x y z
N MET A 1 9.72 -49.01 -6.89
CA MET A 1 8.61 -48.05 -6.72
C MET A 1 9.20 -46.85 -5.99
N GLY A 2 9.44 -45.76 -6.71
CA GLY A 2 10.43 -44.73 -6.37
C GLY A 2 9.90 -43.66 -5.41
N LEU A 3 10.68 -43.41 -4.35
CA LEU A 3 10.59 -42.22 -3.51
C LEU A 3 11.24 -41.07 -4.28
N ARG A 4 10.46 -40.04 -4.65
CA ARG A 4 11.00 -38.81 -5.23
C ARG A 4 11.61 -37.96 -4.10
N ARG A 5 12.94 -37.88 -4.13
CA ARG A 5 13.76 -36.93 -3.38
C ARG A 5 13.30 -35.52 -3.74
N VAL A 6 13.02 -34.69 -2.74
CA VAL A 6 12.85 -33.25 -2.95
C VAL A 6 14.26 -32.68 -2.97
N ASP A 7 14.77 -32.38 -4.16
CA ASP A 7 16.07 -31.76 -4.31
C ASP A 7 16.02 -30.35 -3.71
N ARG A 8 16.95 -30.12 -2.79
CA ARG A 8 17.25 -28.81 -2.19
C ARG A 8 17.71 -27.90 -3.32
N ILE A 9 16.95 -26.84 -3.59
CA ILE A 9 17.39 -25.78 -4.50
C ILE A 9 18.49 -25.00 -3.77
N GLU A 10 19.75 -25.36 -3.99
CA GLU A 10 20.88 -24.50 -3.69
C GLU A 10 20.91 -23.40 -4.75
N PHE A 11 20.53 -22.20 -4.34
CA PHE A 11 20.63 -21.00 -5.16
C PHE A 11 22.13 -20.64 -5.24
N ALA A 12 22.79 -21.06 -6.32
CA ALA A 12 24.16 -20.67 -6.62
C ALA A 12 24.20 -19.15 -6.80
N LEU A 13 24.69 -18.44 -5.78
CA LEU A 13 25.05 -17.04 -5.87
C LEU A 13 26.31 -16.95 -6.74
N ASP A 14 26.13 -16.60 -8.01
CA ASP A 14 27.22 -16.27 -8.91
C ASP A 14 27.96 -15.03 -8.38
N PRO A 15 29.26 -15.11 -8.04
CA PRO A 15 29.99 -13.96 -7.54
C PRO A 15 30.39 -13.08 -8.72
N HIS A 16 29.47 -12.19 -9.14
CA HIS A 16 29.87 -11.11 -10.03
C HIS A 16 30.89 -10.21 -9.32
N PRO A 17 32.01 -9.85 -9.99
CA PRO A 17 33.00 -8.97 -9.41
C PRO A 17 32.33 -7.64 -9.07
N LEU A 18 32.56 -7.17 -7.84
CA LEU A 18 32.16 -5.86 -7.34
C LEU A 18 32.80 -4.79 -8.22
N ALA A 19 32.11 -4.44 -9.31
CA ALA A 19 32.28 -3.14 -9.92
C ALA A 19 31.85 -2.16 -8.83
N ILE A 20 32.84 -1.53 -8.23
CA ILE A 20 32.67 -0.36 -7.39
C ILE A 20 31.86 0.60 -8.26
N LEU A 21 30.56 0.72 -7.97
CA LEU A 21 29.77 1.85 -8.46
C LEU A 21 30.49 3.07 -7.92
N GLU A 22 31.22 3.74 -8.82
CA GLU A 22 31.59 5.13 -8.63
C GLU A 22 30.29 5.84 -8.28
N CYS A 23 30.19 6.21 -7.01
CA CYS A 23 29.09 7.00 -6.50
C CYS A 23 29.32 8.39 -7.10
N ASP A 24 28.70 8.65 -8.26
CA ASP A 24 28.67 9.98 -8.85
C ASP A 24 28.19 10.95 -7.76
N PRO A 25 29.02 11.92 -7.34
CA PRO A 25 28.66 12.80 -6.26
C PRO A 25 27.57 13.76 -6.75
N VAL A 26 26.38 13.62 -6.15
CA VAL A 26 25.14 14.37 -6.39
C VAL A 26 24.41 13.92 -7.67
N SER A 27 23.78 12.75 -7.60
CA SER A 27 22.52 12.57 -8.33
C SER A 27 21.56 13.62 -7.77
N ASP A 28 21.29 14.65 -8.57
CA ASP A 28 20.15 15.52 -8.41
C ASP A 28 18.91 14.59 -8.42
N ARG A 29 18.49 14.16 -7.23
CA ARG A 29 17.27 13.35 -7.05
C ARG A 29 16.09 14.29 -7.19
N ALA A 30 15.93 14.86 -8.38
CA ALA A 30 14.73 15.55 -8.76
C ALA A 30 13.57 14.56 -8.57
N VAL A 31 12.59 14.98 -7.77
CA VAL A 31 11.39 14.19 -7.55
C VAL A 31 10.61 14.16 -8.87
N ASP A 32 10.35 12.97 -9.39
CA ASP A 32 9.52 12.81 -10.57
C ASP A 32 8.05 13.11 -10.23
N ALA A 33 7.63 14.33 -10.56
CA ALA A 33 6.28 14.81 -10.28
C ALA A 33 5.19 14.04 -11.04
N GLU A 34 5.49 13.56 -12.25
CA GLU A 34 4.55 12.77 -13.05
C GLU A 34 4.35 11.40 -12.41
N ALA A 35 5.44 10.74 -12.02
CA ALA A 35 5.37 9.46 -11.31
C ALA A 35 4.64 9.57 -9.95
N LEU A 36 4.85 10.66 -9.20
CA LEU A 36 4.11 10.89 -7.95
C LEU A 36 2.61 11.11 -8.19
N ALA A 37 2.25 11.86 -9.24
CA ALA A 37 0.85 12.10 -9.59
C ALA A 37 0.14 10.80 -10.01
N GLU A 38 0.79 9.98 -10.85
CA GLU A 38 0.27 8.66 -11.24
C GLU A 38 0.09 7.76 -10.02
N PHE A 39 1.11 7.68 -9.16
CA PHE A 39 1.03 6.86 -7.96
C PHE A 39 -0.10 7.32 -7.02
N ARG A 40 -0.26 8.64 -6.84
CA ARG A 40 -1.36 9.22 -6.06
C ARG A 40 -2.72 8.83 -6.63
N GLU A 41 -2.91 8.92 -7.94
CA GLU A 41 -4.16 8.54 -8.60
C GLU A 41 -4.47 7.06 -8.40
N VAL A 42 -3.47 6.18 -8.58
CA VAL A 42 -3.62 4.75 -8.31
C VAL A 42 -4.01 4.50 -6.86
N ALA A 43 -3.32 5.12 -5.89
CA ALA A 43 -3.62 4.96 -4.47
C ALA A 43 -5.03 5.45 -4.12
N GLN A 44 -5.46 6.58 -4.68
CA GLN A 44 -6.82 7.11 -4.49
C GLN A 44 -7.86 6.13 -5.07
N GLY A 45 -7.66 5.61 -6.27
CA GLY A 45 -8.56 4.62 -6.86
C GLY A 45 -8.68 3.34 -6.03
N ARG A 46 -7.60 2.91 -5.36
CA ARG A 46 -7.65 1.80 -4.40
C ARG A 46 -8.43 2.15 -3.14
N LEU A 47 -8.24 3.35 -2.61
CA LEU A 47 -8.97 3.84 -1.44
C LEU A 47 -10.48 3.94 -1.72
N ASP A 48 -10.88 4.47 -2.88
CA ASP A 48 -12.28 4.57 -3.29
C ASP A 48 -12.96 3.20 -3.42
N HIS A 49 -12.23 2.23 -4.01
CA HIS A 49 -12.70 0.86 -4.11
C HIS A 49 -12.87 0.22 -2.72
N LEU A 50 -11.90 0.44 -1.82
CA LEU A 50 -11.94 -0.05 -0.46
C LEU A 50 -13.14 0.54 0.32
N ASP A 51 -13.41 1.84 0.18
CA ASP A 51 -14.56 2.50 0.80
C ASP A 51 -15.89 1.88 0.34
N THR A 52 -15.97 1.46 -0.93
CA THR A 52 -17.13 0.72 -1.45
C THR A 52 -17.31 -0.64 -0.75
N LEU A 53 -16.22 -1.37 -0.51
CA LEU A 53 -16.27 -2.66 0.19
C LEU A 53 -16.62 -2.51 1.67
N ILE A 54 -16.01 -1.52 2.34
CA ILE A 54 -16.28 -1.19 3.74
C ILE A 54 -17.76 -0.84 3.91
N GLU A 55 -18.33 -0.07 3.00
CA GLU A 55 -19.74 0.29 3.09
C GLU A 55 -20.63 -0.96 3.00
N ARG A 56 -20.35 -1.88 2.08
CA ARG A 56 -21.12 -3.15 1.99
C ARG A 56 -21.04 -4.00 3.25
N LEU A 57 -19.90 -3.99 3.95
CA LEU A 57 -19.66 -4.74 5.19
C LEU A 57 -20.21 -4.07 6.45
N ARG A 58 -20.60 -2.80 6.38
CA ARG A 58 -21.19 -2.06 7.51
C ARG A 58 -22.46 -2.77 7.98
N HIS A 59 -22.67 -2.80 9.30
CA HIS A 59 -23.89 -3.37 9.88
C HIS A 59 -25.15 -2.80 9.24
N GLY A 60 -26.04 -3.70 8.82
CA GLY A 60 -27.29 -3.36 8.13
C GLY A 60 -27.19 -3.36 6.59
N ASN A 61 -25.98 -3.35 6.03
CA ASN A 61 -25.77 -3.48 4.58
C ASN A 61 -25.56 -4.94 4.17
N GLU A 62 -25.55 -5.18 2.85
CA GLU A 62 -25.57 -6.51 2.21
C GLU A 62 -24.64 -7.56 2.86
N LEU A 63 -23.41 -7.17 3.21
CA LEU A 63 -22.40 -8.08 3.77
C LEU A 63 -22.23 -7.93 5.30
N GLY A 64 -22.90 -6.95 5.92
CA GLY A 64 -22.85 -6.68 7.35
C GLY A 64 -23.97 -7.29 8.18
N VAL A 65 -24.87 -8.06 7.54
CA VAL A 65 -25.95 -8.79 8.21
C VAL A 65 -25.52 -10.23 8.47
N GLU A 66 -25.78 -10.71 9.70
CA GLU A 66 -25.48 -12.10 10.08
C GLU A 66 -26.30 -13.09 9.22
N PRO A 67 -25.66 -14.10 8.59
CA PRO A 67 -26.37 -15.15 7.86
C PRO A 67 -27.31 -15.97 8.74
N GLY A 68 -28.37 -16.51 8.14
CA GLY A 68 -29.27 -17.43 8.82
C GLY A 68 -28.66 -18.84 8.98
N PHE A 69 -27.89 -19.06 10.05
CA PHE A 69 -27.19 -20.35 10.30
C PHE A 69 -28.09 -21.54 10.69
N GLY A 70 -29.38 -21.33 10.96
CA GLY A 70 -30.29 -22.39 11.43
C GLY A 70 -30.14 -22.72 12.92
N LEU A 71 -30.65 -23.90 13.33
CA LEU A 71 -30.80 -24.31 14.74
C LEU A 71 -30.02 -25.59 15.11
N LEU A 72 -29.22 -26.14 14.19
CA LEU A 72 -28.39 -27.30 14.50
C LEU A 72 -27.25 -26.90 15.44
N ASP A 73 -26.68 -27.84 16.20
CA ASP A 73 -25.56 -27.56 17.11
C ASP A 73 -24.36 -26.91 16.39
N SER A 74 -24.12 -27.30 15.13
CA SER A 74 -23.10 -26.68 14.27
C SER A 74 -23.37 -25.20 13.93
N ALA A 75 -24.61 -24.73 14.07
CA ALA A 75 -24.99 -23.34 13.80
C ALA A 75 -24.39 -22.37 14.82
N VAL A 76 -24.15 -22.83 16.07
CA VAL A 76 -23.50 -22.01 17.10
C VAL A 76 -22.07 -21.71 16.70
N SER A 77 -21.30 -22.75 16.36
CA SER A 77 -19.90 -22.60 15.91
C SER A 77 -19.79 -21.80 14.61
N ALA A 78 -20.71 -22.01 13.65
CA ALA A 78 -20.72 -21.25 12.40
C ALA A 78 -20.98 -19.75 12.63
N ARG A 79 -21.89 -19.41 13.56
CA ARG A 79 -22.18 -18.03 13.96
C ARG A 79 -20.99 -17.36 14.62
N GLU A 80 -20.30 -18.05 15.52
CA GLU A 80 -19.07 -17.54 16.16
C GLU A 80 -17.96 -17.31 15.13
N ALA A 81 -17.73 -18.29 14.25
CA ALA A 81 -16.74 -18.18 13.18
C ALA A 81 -17.05 -17.00 12.24
N TYR A 82 -18.32 -16.80 11.87
CA TYR A 82 -18.72 -15.67 11.05
C TYR A 82 -18.48 -14.33 11.75
N ARG A 83 -18.83 -14.20 13.03
CA ARG A 83 -18.62 -12.95 13.79
C ARG A 83 -17.14 -12.61 13.87
N GLU A 84 -16.30 -13.59 14.13
CA GLU A 84 -14.85 -13.37 14.17
C GLU A 84 -14.28 -13.02 12.81
N PHE A 85 -14.69 -13.74 11.76
CA PHE A 85 -14.31 -13.42 10.38
C PHE A 85 -14.72 -12.00 9.98
N HIS A 86 -15.96 -11.61 10.28
CA HIS A 86 -16.50 -10.27 9.98
C HIS A 86 -15.73 -9.19 10.73
N ARG A 87 -15.49 -9.40 12.04
CA ARG A 87 -14.70 -8.49 12.87
C ARG A 87 -13.28 -8.30 12.32
N LEU A 88 -12.58 -9.39 12.02
CA LEU A 88 -11.21 -9.34 11.49
C LEU A 88 -11.15 -8.66 10.13
N THR A 89 -12.09 -8.99 9.25
CA THR A 89 -12.17 -8.39 7.92
C THR A 89 -12.45 -6.89 8.02
N TRP A 90 -13.38 -6.49 8.90
CA TRP A 90 -13.66 -5.09 9.17
C TRP A 90 -12.42 -4.35 9.65
N THR A 91 -11.74 -4.85 10.69
CA THR A 91 -10.52 -4.24 11.22
C THR A 91 -9.44 -4.12 10.15
N ASN A 92 -9.14 -5.20 9.42
CA ASN A 92 -8.10 -5.19 8.39
C ASN A 92 -8.40 -4.18 7.27
N LEU A 93 -9.67 -4.03 6.87
CA LEU A 93 -10.06 -3.04 5.88
C LEU A 93 -9.94 -1.61 6.42
N GLN A 94 -10.27 -1.35 7.69
CA GLN A 94 -10.06 -0.03 8.28
C GLN A 94 -8.57 0.32 8.40
N ASP A 95 -7.72 -0.64 8.74
CA ASP A 95 -6.28 -0.45 8.81
C ASP A 95 -5.72 -0.13 7.43
N LEU A 96 -6.08 -0.91 6.41
CA LEU A 96 -5.68 -0.65 5.02
C LEU A 96 -6.17 0.71 4.50
N ARG A 97 -7.37 1.15 4.94
CA ARG A 97 -7.90 2.48 4.63
C ARG A 97 -7.01 3.58 5.17
N ALA A 98 -6.62 3.45 6.44
CA ALA A 98 -5.76 4.40 7.12
C ALA A 98 -4.36 4.44 6.48
N ASP A 99 -3.81 3.28 6.15
CA ASP A 99 -2.51 3.15 5.47
C ASP A 99 -2.52 3.85 4.10
N LEU A 100 -3.54 3.60 3.27
CA LEU A 100 -3.67 4.26 1.96
C LEU A 100 -3.84 5.77 2.09
N ALA A 101 -4.68 6.24 3.02
CA ALA A 101 -4.82 7.67 3.28
C ALA A 101 -3.50 8.31 3.74
N GLY A 102 -2.74 7.62 4.60
CA GLY A 102 -1.42 8.07 5.05
C GLY A 102 -0.38 8.11 3.94
N ILE A 103 -0.40 7.13 3.03
CA ILE A 103 0.45 7.10 1.83
C ILE A 103 0.13 8.30 0.92
N ILE A 104 -1.15 8.54 0.64
CA ILE A 104 -1.59 9.68 -0.19
C ILE A 104 -1.13 11.00 0.44
N ALA A 105 -1.36 11.20 1.74
CA ALA A 105 -0.92 12.40 2.45
C ALA A 105 0.61 12.58 2.41
N THR A 106 1.36 11.48 2.47
CA THR A 106 2.83 11.51 2.36
C THR A 106 3.27 11.95 0.96
N VAL A 107 2.63 11.42 -0.08
CA VAL A 107 2.90 11.78 -1.48
C VAL A 107 2.58 13.25 -1.74
N ASP A 108 1.41 13.71 -1.31
CA ASP A 108 0.99 15.11 -1.44
C ASP A 108 2.01 16.04 -0.73
N GLY A 109 2.47 15.68 0.48
CA GLY A 109 3.47 16.44 1.20
C GLY A 109 4.90 16.38 0.62
N VAL A 110 5.25 15.33 -0.14
CA VAL A 110 6.52 15.32 -0.92
C VAL A 110 6.40 16.24 -2.13
N ALA A 111 5.27 16.21 -2.85
CA ALA A 111 5.03 17.06 -4.00
C ALA A 111 5.02 18.55 -3.64
N GLU A 112 4.39 18.94 -2.53
CA GLU A 112 4.37 20.32 -2.03
C GLU A 112 5.80 20.84 -1.73
N ARG A 113 6.60 20.06 -1.00
CA ARG A 113 7.99 20.43 -0.66
C ARG A 113 8.89 20.56 -1.89
N ALA A 114 8.64 19.78 -2.94
CA ALA A 114 9.38 19.89 -4.19
C ALA A 114 9.13 21.26 -4.86
N VAL A 115 7.88 21.70 -4.89
CA VAL A 115 7.51 23.03 -5.43
C VAL A 115 8.12 24.16 -4.63
N GLU A 116 8.05 24.10 -3.29
CA GLU A 116 8.64 25.13 -2.42
C GLU A 116 10.16 25.25 -2.63
N THR A 117 10.85 24.12 -2.78
CA THR A 117 12.30 24.09 -2.99
C THR A 117 12.70 24.69 -4.33
N ASP A 118 11.92 24.42 -5.39
CA ASP A 118 12.16 24.99 -6.73
C ASP A 118 11.95 26.51 -6.73
N ASP A 119 10.88 27.00 -6.08
CA ASP A 119 10.58 28.43 -5.98
C ASP A 119 11.66 29.19 -5.19
N GLU A 120 12.12 28.64 -4.06
CA GLU A 120 13.21 29.22 -3.26
C GLU A 120 14.51 29.28 -4.06
N SER A 121 14.82 28.21 -4.80
CA SER A 121 16.00 28.11 -5.65
C SER A 121 15.95 29.14 -6.79
N ALA A 122 14.81 29.28 -7.46
CA ALA A 122 14.59 30.27 -8.51
C ALA A 122 14.72 31.70 -7.99
N ALA A 123 14.14 32.00 -6.82
CA ALA A 123 14.23 33.31 -6.19
C ALA A 123 15.67 33.67 -5.77
N TYR A 124 16.42 32.69 -5.25
CA TYR A 124 17.84 32.89 -4.92
C TYR A 124 18.69 33.21 -6.16
N LEU A 125 18.47 32.48 -7.26
CA LEU A 125 19.17 32.70 -8.53
C LEU A 125 18.82 34.04 -9.20
N SER A 126 17.58 34.52 -9.04
CA SER A 126 17.18 35.84 -9.54
C SER A 126 17.90 36.96 -8.79
N ARG A 127 18.03 36.85 -7.46
CA ARG A 127 18.62 37.88 -6.61
C ARG A 127 20.15 37.97 -6.71
N THR A 128 20.81 36.89 -7.14
CA THR A 128 22.28 36.84 -7.30
C THR A 128 22.75 37.30 -8.67
N LYS A 129 21.84 37.59 -9.61
CA LYS A 129 22.15 38.07 -10.97
C LYS A 129 22.05 39.59 -11.13
N ASP A 130 21.68 40.32 -10.08
CA ASP A 130 21.72 41.80 -9.99
C ASP A 130 22.93 42.26 -9.16
#